data_AF-A0A1C0A6E9-F1
#
_entry.id   AF-A0A1C0A6E9-F1
#
_cell.length_a   1.000
_cell.length_b   1.000
_cell.length_c   1.000
_cell.angle_alpha   90.00
_cell.angle_beta   90.00
_cell.angle_gamma   90.00
#
_symmetry.space_group_name_H-M   'P 1'
#
loop_
_entity.id
_entity.type
_entity.pdbx_description
1 polymer ?
#
loop_
_entity_poly.entity_id
_entity_poly.type
_entity_poly.pdbx_seq_one_letter_code
_entity_poly.pdbx_strand_id
1 'polypeptide(L)'
;MLGEDEVIKALNSMYERLNDGGILIIDNGLSDKLINDKPKVLPGRINKNQVFYFVLEYPNEEEIVFNILNVQKTKDSFKHSFEIMRLNSMKKKEYEECFSKTKFSKVEYFGDFSFTPFSLEESRRMIAVAEK
;
A
#
# COMPACT_ATOMS: atom_id res chain seq x y z
N MET A 1 10.35 -9.33 5.24
CA MET A 1 8.98 -8.77 5.19
C MET A 1 8.53 -8.55 6.62
N LEU A 2 7.74 -7.51 6.89
CA LEU A 2 7.33 -7.22 8.27
C LEU A 2 6.38 -8.30 8.76
N GLY A 3 6.66 -8.89 9.92
CA GLY A 3 5.73 -9.81 10.57
C GLY A 3 4.54 -9.07 11.21
N GLU A 4 3.49 -9.82 11.56
CA GLU A 4 2.33 -9.28 12.27
C GLU A 4 2.74 -8.52 13.56
N ASP A 5 3.65 -9.11 14.35
CA ASP A 5 4.16 -8.49 15.58
C ASP A 5 4.86 -7.15 15.33
N GLU A 6 5.57 -7.01 14.19
CA GLU A 6 6.25 -5.78 13.83
C GLU A 6 5.24 -4.70 13.40
N VAL A 7 4.17 -5.09 12.72
CA VAL A 7 3.06 -4.18 12.38
C VAL A 7 2.36 -3.70 13.64
N ILE A 8 2.00 -4.59 14.56
CA ILE A 8 1.37 -4.25 15.85
C ILE A 8 2.27 -3.31 16.66
N LYS A 9 3.59 -3.60 16.71
CA LYS A 9 4.57 -2.73 17.36
C LYS A 9 4.60 -1.33 16.73
N ALA A 10 4.58 -1.24 15.41
CA ALA A 10 4.54 0.03 14.71
C ALA A 10 3.25 0.81 15.01
N LEU A 11 2.09 0.16 14.96
CA LEU A 11 0.80 0.76 15.27
C LEU A 11 0.74 1.29 16.70
N ASN A 12 1.20 0.51 17.69
CA ASN A 12 1.26 0.96 19.08
C ASN A 12 2.19 2.17 19.24
N SER A 13 3.34 2.18 18.57
CA SER A 13 4.25 3.33 18.59
C SER A 13 3.61 4.59 17.98
N MET A 14 2.78 4.44 16.94
CA MET A 14 2.01 5.55 16.37
C MET A 14 0.94 6.05 17.33
N TYR A 15 0.18 5.15 17.97
CA TYR A 15 -0.83 5.48 18.98
C TYR A 15 -0.23 6.29 20.15
N GLU A 16 0.94 5.89 20.64
CA GLU A 16 1.62 6.57 21.75
C GLU A 16 2.00 8.02 21.43
N ARG A 17 2.16 8.36 20.15
CA ARG A 17 2.57 9.69 19.69
C ARG A 17 1.41 10.63 19.38
N LEU A 18 0.19 10.10 19.31
CA LEU A 18 -1.01 10.90 19.09
C LEU A 18 -1.47 11.54 20.40
N ASN A 19 -2.05 12.74 20.32
CA ASN A 19 -2.85 13.30 21.41
C ASN A 19 -4.19 12.54 21.50
N ASP A 20 -4.91 12.71 22.61
CA ASP A 20 -6.26 12.15 22.75
C ASP A 20 -7.19 12.69 21.63
N GLY A 21 -7.93 11.81 20.96
CA GLY A 21 -8.71 12.15 19.77
C GLY A 21 -7.87 12.38 18.50
N GLY A 22 -6.57 12.08 18.54
CA GLY A 22 -5.68 12.15 17.39
C GLY A 22 -5.98 11.05 16.37
N ILE A 23 -5.69 11.33 15.10
CA ILE A 23 -6.03 10.46 13.98
C ILE A 23 -4.75 9.91 13.33
N LEU A 24 -4.71 8.60 13.12
CA LEU A 24 -3.75 7.92 12.25
C LEU A 24 -4.42 7.64 10.89
N ILE A 25 -3.73 7.98 9.80
CA ILE A 25 -4.14 7.64 8.44
C ILE A 25 -3.06 6.78 7.81
N ILE A 26 -3.42 5.57 7.38
CA ILE A 26 -2.53 4.65 6.66
C ILE A 26 -3.06 4.46 5.25
N ASP A 27 -2.23 4.74 4.26
CA ASP A 27 -2.47 4.41 2.86
C ASP A 27 -1.53 3.28 2.45
N ASN A 28 -2.08 2.07 2.28
CA ASN A 28 -1.29 0.89 1.94
C ASN A 28 -0.82 0.90 0.47
N GLY A 29 -1.43 1.71 -0.41
CA GLY A 29 -1.17 1.69 -1.85
C GLY A 29 -1.57 0.39 -2.57
N LEU A 30 -1.79 -0.70 -1.83
CA LEU A 30 -2.35 -1.98 -2.26
C LEU A 30 -3.81 -2.08 -1.80
N SER A 31 -4.58 -2.88 -2.52
CA SER A 31 -5.97 -3.22 -2.21
C SER A 31 -6.17 -4.72 -2.33
N ASP A 32 -7.18 -5.25 -1.63
CA ASP A 32 -7.63 -6.63 -1.78
C ASP A 32 -7.86 -6.99 -3.25
N LYS A 33 -8.51 -6.10 -4.02
CA LYS A 33 -8.69 -6.26 -5.47
C LYS A 33 -7.36 -6.51 -6.18
N LEU A 34 -6.37 -5.63 -5.99
CA LEU A 34 -5.07 -5.77 -6.65
C LEU A 34 -4.36 -7.07 -6.26
N ILE A 35 -4.40 -7.42 -4.97
CA ILE A 35 -3.79 -8.63 -4.41
C ILE A 35 -4.46 -9.89 -4.97
N ASN A 36 -5.79 -9.88 -5.18
CA ASN A 36 -6.54 -11.00 -5.71
C ASN A 36 -6.45 -11.13 -7.23
N ASP A 37 -6.55 -10.00 -7.96
CA ASP A 37 -6.48 -9.97 -9.43
C ASP A 37 -5.09 -10.36 -9.94
N LYS A 38 -4.04 -10.18 -9.12
CA LYS A 38 -2.63 -10.48 -9.40
C LYS A 38 -2.20 -10.03 -10.82
N PRO A 39 -2.45 -8.78 -11.23
CA PRO A 39 -2.08 -8.33 -12.57
C PRO A 39 -0.57 -8.42 -12.76
N LYS A 40 -0.12 -8.81 -13.96
CA LYS A 40 1.31 -8.86 -14.28
C LYS A 40 1.92 -7.51 -14.60
N VAL A 41 1.11 -6.55 -15.01
CA VAL A 41 1.55 -5.21 -15.39
C VAL A 41 0.53 -4.20 -14.85
N LEU A 42 1.03 -3.10 -14.28
CA LEU A 42 0.19 -1.94 -13.97
C LEU A 42 0.36 -0.86 -15.03
N PRO A 43 -0.66 0.00 -15.25
CA PRO A 43 -0.53 1.14 -16.14
C PRO A 43 0.71 1.96 -15.82
N GLY A 44 1.53 2.23 -16.84
CA GLY A 44 2.74 3.02 -16.67
C GLY A 44 2.40 4.45 -16.24
N ARG A 45 3.23 5.03 -15.36
CA ARG A 45 3.12 6.45 -15.01
C ARG A 45 3.99 7.24 -15.98
N ILE A 46 3.37 8.14 -16.73
CA ILE A 46 4.03 8.91 -17.78
C ILE A 46 4.00 10.38 -17.41
N ASN A 47 5.19 10.97 -17.32
CA ASN A 47 5.43 12.40 -17.23
C ASN A 47 6.17 12.87 -18.50
N LYS A 48 6.24 14.18 -18.74
CA LYS A 48 6.79 14.77 -19.98
C LYS A 48 8.11 14.14 -20.47
N ASN A 49 9.04 13.84 -19.56
CA ASN A 49 10.37 13.31 -19.87
C ASN A 49 10.68 12.00 -19.13
N GLN A 50 9.69 11.32 -18.58
CA GLN A 50 9.92 10.15 -17.72
C GLN A 50 8.75 9.17 -17.78
N VAL A 51 9.05 7.88 -17.87
CA VAL A 51 8.06 6.81 -17.82
C VAL A 51 8.48 5.78 -16.79
N PHE A 52 7.53 5.34 -15.97
CA PHE A 52 7.69 4.19 -15.09
C PHE A 52 6.85 3.03 -15.60
N TYR A 53 7.49 1.89 -15.84
CA TYR A 53 6.84 0.63 -16.11
C TYR A 53 6.90 -0.24 -14.85
N PHE A 54 5.77 -0.87 -14.52
CA PHE A 54 5.64 -1.72 -13.33
C PHE A 54 5.30 -3.13 -13.79
N VAL A 55 6.20 -4.08 -13.54
CA VAL A 55 5.95 -5.51 -13.74
C VAL A 55 5.88 -6.17 -12.36
N LEU A 56 4.80 -6.91 -12.12
CA LEU A 56 4.53 -7.48 -10.80
C LEU A 56 4.76 -9.00 -10.82
N GLU A 57 5.46 -9.47 -9.79
CA GLU A 57 5.62 -10.88 -9.48
C GLU A 57 5.00 -11.19 -8.12
N TYR A 58 4.56 -12.43 -7.97
CA TYR A 58 3.86 -12.94 -6.79
C TYR A 58 4.54 -14.24 -6.39
N PRO A 59 5.72 -14.18 -5.73
CA PRO A 59 6.49 -15.37 -5.40
C PRO A 59 5.75 -16.31 -4.44
N ASN A 60 4.85 -15.77 -3.62
CA ASN A 60 3.94 -16.49 -2.74
C ASN A 60 2.70 -15.61 -2.44
N GLU A 61 1.79 -16.07 -1.57
CA GLU A 61 0.58 -15.33 -1.22
C GLU A 61 0.84 -14.11 -0.32
N GLU A 62 1.98 -14.06 0.37
CA GLU A 62 2.31 -13.03 1.37
C GLU A 62 3.10 -11.85 0.77
N GLU A 63 3.66 -12.00 -0.44
CA GLU A 63 4.58 -11.04 -1.06
C GLU A 63 4.16 -10.62 -2.47
N ILE A 64 4.27 -9.31 -2.75
CA ILE A 64 4.25 -8.75 -4.10
C ILE A 64 5.61 -8.10 -4.38
N VAL A 65 6.20 -8.45 -5.52
CA VAL A 65 7.44 -7.84 -6.01
C VAL A 65 7.13 -6.92 -7.17
N PHE A 66 7.45 -5.64 -7.01
CA PHE A 66 7.38 -4.63 -8.05
C PHE A 66 8.75 -4.49 -8.70
N ASN A 67 8.84 -4.91 -9.96
CA ASN A 67 9.96 -4.63 -10.84
C ASN A 67 9.68 -3.32 -11.58
N ILE A 68 10.39 -2.27 -11.22
CA ILE A 68 10.15 -0.90 -11.67
C ILE A 68 11.24 -0.49 -12.65
N LEU A 69 10.89 -0.40 -13.94
CA LEU A 69 11.76 0.19 -14.95
C LEU A 69 11.41 1.67 -15.10
N ASN A 70 12.36 2.54 -14.75
CA ASN A 70 12.29 3.97 -14.97
C ASN A 70 13.07 4.34 -16.24
N VAL A 71 12.39 4.98 -17.18
CA VAL A 71 12.95 5.47 -18.44
C VAL A 71 12.87 6.99 -18.47
N GLN A 72 14.02 7.66 -18.43
CA GLN A 72 14.12 9.10 -18.47
C GLN A 72 14.66 9.57 -19.83
N LYS A 73 13.90 10.44 -20.51
CA LYS A 73 14.36 11.09 -21.75
C LYS A 73 15.49 12.07 -21.43
N THR A 74 16.59 11.96 -22.18
CA THR A 74 17.70 12.93 -22.16
C THR A 74 17.67 13.76 -23.44
N LYS A 75 18.67 14.63 -23.63
CA LYS A 75 18.75 15.49 -24.83
C LYS A 75 18.80 14.66 -26.12
N ASP A 76 19.63 13.62 -26.13
CA ASP A 76 19.98 12.86 -27.34
C ASP A 76 19.65 11.35 -27.22
N SER A 77 19.10 10.89 -26.09
CA SER A 77 18.85 9.46 -25.82
C SER A 77 17.85 9.24 -24.66
N PHE A 78 17.91 8.06 -24.05
CA PHE A 78 17.21 7.68 -22.83
C PHE A 78 18.19 7.13 -21.78
N LYS A 79 17.95 7.47 -20.51
CA LYS A 79 18.60 6.86 -19.36
C LYS A 79 17.62 5.88 -18.71
N HIS A 80 18.10 4.70 -18.37
CA HIS A 80 17.31 3.68 -17.68
C HIS A 80 17.82 3.48 -16.26
N SER A 81 16.90 3.26 -15.33
CA SER A 81 17.20 2.70 -14.01
C SER A 81 16.16 1.65 -13.66
N PHE A 82 16.57 0.64 -12.91
CA PHE A 82 15.71 -0.46 -12.50
C PHE A 82 15.74 -0.59 -10.98
N GLU A 83 14.57 -0.70 -10.37
CA GLU A 83 14.38 -0.84 -8.93
C GLU A 83 13.47 -2.02 -8.65
N ILE A 84 13.77 -2.75 -7.58
CA ILE A 84 12.94 -3.85 -7.09
C ILE A 84 12.41 -3.45 -5.72
N MET A 85 11.08 -3.40 -5.58
CA MET A 85 10.41 -3.16 -4.31
C MET A 85 9.62 -4.40 -3.91
N ARG A 86 9.73 -4.80 -2.65
CA ARG A 86 9.01 -5.94 -2.07
C ARG A 86 8.03 -5.44 -1.03
N LEU A 87 6.77 -5.81 -1.18
CA LEU A 87 5.70 -5.40 -0.28
C LEU A 87 4.97 -6.64 0.26
N ASN A 88 4.50 -6.54 1.51
CA ASN A 88 3.60 -7.54 2.05
C ASN A 88 2.23 -7.42 1.38
N SER A 89 1.64 -8.55 0.98
CA SER A 89 0.29 -8.69 0.44
C SER A 89 -0.79 -8.60 1.53
N MET A 90 -0.68 -7.64 2.46
CA MET A 90 -1.67 -7.49 3.54
C MET A 90 -3.01 -7.02 2.96
N LYS A 91 -4.06 -7.84 3.16
CA LYS A 91 -5.44 -7.53 2.81
C LYS A 91 -6.12 -6.84 4.00
N LYS A 92 -7.35 -6.38 3.80
CA LYS A 92 -8.11 -5.71 4.87
C LYS A 92 -8.21 -6.55 6.15
N LYS A 93 -8.39 -7.86 6.03
CA LYS A 93 -8.55 -8.77 7.18
C LYS A 93 -7.32 -8.77 8.09
N GLU A 94 -6.12 -8.81 7.54
CA GLU A 94 -4.88 -8.79 8.32
C GLU A 94 -4.68 -7.45 9.01
N TYR A 95 -5.09 -6.33 8.39
CA TYR A 95 -5.13 -5.04 9.06
C TYR A 95 -6.12 -5.02 10.23
N GLU A 96 -7.32 -5.55 10.04
CA GLU A 96 -8.33 -5.65 11.11
C GLU A 96 -7.82 -6.49 12.29
N GLU A 97 -7.16 -7.61 12.01
CA GLU A 97 -6.51 -8.44 13.01
C GLU A 97 -5.41 -7.69 13.77
N CYS A 98 -4.52 -6.98 13.07
CA CYS A 98 -3.48 -6.16 13.69
C CYS A 98 -4.09 -5.05 14.58
N PHE A 99 -5.05 -4.28 14.06
CA PHE A 99 -5.69 -3.19 14.80
C PHE A 99 -6.46 -3.69 16.03
N SER A 100 -7.08 -4.87 15.95
CA SER A 100 -7.78 -5.47 17.10
C SER A 100 -6.87 -5.75 18.31
N LYS A 101 -5.56 -5.79 18.09
CA LYS A 101 -4.51 -6.00 19.10
C LYS A 101 -3.87 -4.68 19.58
N THR A 102 -4.45 -3.55 19.22
CA THR A 102 -3.97 -2.20 19.59
C THR A 102 -5.02 -1.44 20.41
N LYS A 103 -4.67 -0.21 20.80
CA LYS A 103 -5.57 0.67 21.58
C LYS A 103 -6.40 1.64 20.74
N PHE A 104 -6.28 1.61 19.40
CA PHE A 104 -7.12 2.45 18.54
C PHE A 104 -8.59 2.10 18.74
N SER A 105 -9.41 3.11 19.03
CA SER A 105 -10.80 2.93 19.49
C SER A 105 -11.80 2.79 18.35
N LYS A 106 -11.51 3.42 17.20
CA LYS A 106 -12.32 3.36 15.98
C LYS A 106 -11.40 3.22 14.77
N VAL A 107 -11.64 2.22 13.92
CA VAL A 107 -10.91 2.04 12.66
C VAL A 107 -11.90 1.93 11.51
N GLU A 108 -11.80 2.83 10.54
CA GLU A 108 -12.62 2.88 9.34
C GLU A 108 -11.75 2.70 8.09
N TYR A 109 -12.32 2.08 7.05
CA TYR A 109 -11.61 1.77 5.81
C TYR A 109 -12.30 2.42 4.61
N PHE A 110 -11.51 3.12 3.81
CA PHE A 110 -11.97 3.86 2.63
C PHE A 110 -11.22 3.42 1.37
N GLY A 111 -11.91 3.48 0.22
CA GLY A 111 -11.38 3.12 -1.09
C GLY A 111 -10.62 4.25 -1.79
N ASP A 112 -10.80 5.49 -1.33
CA ASP A 112 -10.19 6.69 -1.91
C ASP A 112 -10.14 7.86 -0.91
N PHE A 113 -9.50 8.96 -1.32
CA PHE A 113 -9.37 10.17 -0.52
C PHE A 113 -10.66 11.02 -0.43
N SER A 114 -11.74 10.59 -1.08
CA SER A 114 -13.07 11.20 -0.95
C SER A 114 -13.91 10.48 0.12
N PHE A 115 -13.30 9.58 0.89
CA PHE A 115 -13.94 8.77 1.93
C PHE A 115 -15.05 7.86 1.38
N THR A 116 -14.94 7.41 0.13
CA THR A 116 -15.81 6.34 -0.36
C THR A 116 -15.56 5.07 0.47
N PRO A 117 -16.60 4.36 0.95
CA PRO A 117 -16.42 3.11 1.70
C PRO A 117 -15.57 2.10 0.93
N PHE A 118 -14.66 1.43 1.63
CA PHE A 118 -13.83 0.41 1.00
C PHE A 118 -14.65 -0.80 0.53
N SER A 119 -14.34 -1.27 -0.67
CA SER A 119 -14.93 -2.45 -1.31
C SER A 119 -13.82 -3.41 -1.73
N LEU A 120 -13.95 -4.68 -1.33
CA LEU A 120 -12.99 -5.73 -1.66
C LEU A 120 -12.81 -5.92 -3.18
N GLU A 121 -13.89 -5.72 -3.95
CA GLU A 121 -13.94 -6.02 -5.38
C GLU A 121 -13.62 -4.83 -6.28
N GLU A 122 -13.89 -3.61 -5.79
CA GLU A 122 -13.87 -2.39 -6.62
C GLU A 122 -12.80 -1.39 -6.18
N SER A 123 -12.44 -1.36 -4.89
CA SER A 123 -11.46 -0.38 -4.41
C SER A 123 -10.08 -0.71 -4.90
N ARG A 124 -9.41 0.28 -5.50
CA ARG A 124 -8.04 0.15 -5.99
C ARG A 124 -6.98 0.52 -4.94
N ARG A 125 -7.43 1.12 -3.83
CA ARG A 125 -6.62 1.52 -2.69
C ARG A 125 -7.39 1.18 -1.43
N MET A 126 -6.65 0.89 -0.36
CA MET A 126 -7.21 0.82 0.98
C MET A 126 -6.56 1.92 1.83
N ILE A 127 -7.40 2.76 2.43
CA ILE A 127 -7.01 3.79 3.39
C ILE A 127 -7.64 3.44 4.72
N ALA A 128 -6.84 3.18 5.75
CA ALA A 128 -7.33 3.00 7.11
C ALA A 128 -7.23 4.33 7.86
N VAL A 129 -8.31 4.71 8.55
CA VAL A 129 -8.38 5.87 9.43
C VAL A 129 -8.69 5.38 10.83
N ALA A 130 -7.77 5.62 11.77
CA ALA A 130 -7.86 5.13 13.13
C ALA A 130 -7.79 6.27 14.15
N GLU A 131 -8.68 6.27 15.14
CA GLU A 131 -8.73 7.27 16.22
C GLU A 131 -8.06 6.71 17.49
N LYS A 132 -7.27 7.57 18.14
CA LYS A 132 -6.77 7.33 19.50
C LYS A 132 -7.90 7.47 20.51
#